data_AF-A3WUJ7-F1
#
_entry.id   AF-A3WUJ7-F1
#
_cell.length_a   1.000
_cell.length_b   1.000
_cell.length_c   1.000
_cell.angle_alpha   90.00
_cell.angle_beta   90.00
_cell.angle_gamma   90.00
#
_symmetry.space_group_name_H-M   'P 1'
#
loop_
_entity.id
_entity.type
_entity.pdbx_description
1 polymer ?
#
loop_
_entity_poly.entity_id
_entity_poly.type
_entity_poly.pdbx_seq_one_letter_code
_entity_poly.pdbx_strand_id
1 'polypeptide(L)'
;MASARQIAANRKNAQRSTGPISQAGKTRAAKNALQHGLTCTNSPFRDEIEGFARLLSKETNQSDPTFASVEAAHAQLALLQVRKVKATIFDRFFESDRTLDDSVRLNAELRKIERYEKRAFSRRKRAMQHL
;
A
#
# COMPACT_ATOMS: atom_id res chain seq x y z
N MET A 1 11.69 -5.66 -26.67
CA MET A 1 10.43 -5.44 -27.42
C MET A 1 9.38 -6.43 -26.91
N ALA A 2 8.11 -6.02 -26.83
CA ALA A 2 7.03 -6.93 -26.42
C ALA A 2 6.62 -7.84 -27.59
N SER A 3 6.38 -9.13 -27.32
CA SER A 3 5.93 -10.09 -28.34
C SER A 3 4.51 -9.79 -28.82
N ALA A 4 4.12 -10.32 -29.99
CA ALA A 4 2.75 -10.17 -30.51
C ALA A 4 1.68 -10.65 -29.50
N ARG A 5 1.98 -11.73 -28.76
CA ARG A 5 1.11 -12.24 -27.70
C ARG A 5 1.00 -11.27 -26.52
N GLN A 6 2.10 -10.65 -26.11
CA GLN A 6 2.10 -9.62 -25.06
C GLN A 6 1.34 -8.37 -25.51
N ILE A 7 1.50 -7.94 -26.76
CA ILE A 7 0.78 -6.79 -27.33
C ILE A 7 -0.74 -7.03 -27.35
N ALA A 8 -1.19 -8.20 -27.78
CA ALA A 8 -2.61 -8.56 -27.80
C ALA A 8 -3.21 -8.58 -26.38
N ALA A 9 -2.49 -9.17 -25.41
CA ALA A 9 -2.90 -9.17 -24.01
C ALA A 9 -2.96 -7.75 -23.42
N ASN A 10 -1.97 -6.91 -23.70
CA ASN A 10 -1.94 -5.52 -23.25
C ASN A 10 -3.12 -4.72 -23.81
N ARG A 11 -3.48 -4.90 -25.09
CA ARG A 11 -4.67 -4.24 -25.67
C ARG A 11 -5.97 -4.69 -25.00
N LYS A 12 -6.15 -5.99 -24.77
CA LYS A 12 -7.33 -6.52 -24.08
C LYS A 12 -7.43 -6.01 -22.63
N ASN A 13 -6.30 -5.92 -21.92
CA ASN A 13 -6.26 -5.38 -20.57
C ASN A 13 -6.52 -3.87 -20.55
N ALA A 14 -6.00 -3.13 -21.53
CA ALA A 14 -6.23 -1.69 -21.66
C ALA A 14 -7.71 -1.36 -21.87
N GLN A 15 -8.44 -2.14 -22.66
CA GLN A 15 -9.89 -1.99 -22.85
C GLN A 15 -10.70 -2.19 -21.55
N ARG A 16 -10.15 -2.90 -20.56
CA ARG A 16 -10.78 -3.13 -19.25
C ARG A 16 -10.26 -2.17 -18.17
N SER A 17 -9.33 -1.27 -18.51
CA SER A 17 -8.78 -0.31 -17.57
C SER A 17 -9.82 0.75 -17.25
N THR A 18 -10.20 0.86 -15.98
CA THR A 18 -11.07 1.92 -15.46
C THR A 18 -10.28 3.09 -14.88
N GLY A 19 -8.95 3.11 -15.10
CA GLY A 19 -8.07 4.18 -14.64
C GLY A 19 -8.23 5.48 -15.43
N PRO A 20 -7.74 6.61 -14.90
CA PRO A 20 -7.87 7.90 -15.57
C PRO A 20 -7.04 7.97 -16.85
N ILE A 21 -7.73 8.26 -17.96
CA ILE A 21 -7.11 8.46 -19.28
C ILE A 21 -6.68 9.92 -19.51
N SER A 22 -7.40 10.87 -18.92
CA SER A 22 -7.11 12.30 -19.06
C SER A 22 -6.00 12.76 -18.12
N GLN A 23 -5.30 13.83 -18.52
CA GLN A 23 -4.24 14.42 -17.70
C GLN A 23 -4.76 14.88 -16.34
N ALA A 24 -5.92 15.55 -16.31
CA ALA A 24 -6.57 15.98 -15.06
C ALA A 24 -6.91 14.79 -14.15
N GLY A 25 -7.42 13.69 -14.72
CA GLY A 25 -7.70 12.46 -13.98
C GLY A 25 -6.44 11.84 -13.39
N LYS A 26 -5.34 11.81 -14.15
CA LYS A 26 -4.03 11.32 -13.69
C LYS A 26 -3.48 12.18 -12.56
N THR A 27 -3.55 13.52 -12.68
CA THR A 27 -3.12 14.45 -11.63
C THR A 27 -3.93 14.25 -10.35
N ARG A 28 -5.26 14.06 -10.45
CA ARG A 28 -6.10 13.76 -9.29
C ARG A 28 -5.72 12.42 -8.65
N ALA A 29 -5.54 11.37 -9.45
CA ALA A 29 -5.15 10.06 -8.95
C ALA A 29 -3.74 10.07 -8.31
N ALA A 30 -2.80 10.87 -8.82
CA ALA A 30 -1.47 11.03 -8.23
C ALA A 30 -1.54 11.63 -6.81
N LYS A 31 -2.49 12.54 -6.55
CA LYS A 31 -2.70 13.10 -5.20
C LYS A 31 -3.23 12.08 -4.20
N ASN A 32 -3.84 10.98 -4.63
CA ASN A 32 -4.28 9.91 -3.71
C ASN A 32 -3.10 9.32 -2.92
N ALA A 33 -1.92 9.26 -3.54
CA ALA A 33 -0.70 8.80 -2.87
C ALA A 33 -0.32 9.73 -1.72
N LEU A 34 -0.47 11.05 -1.92
CA LEU A 34 -0.18 12.07 -0.91
C LEU A 34 -1.26 12.15 0.17
N GLN A 35 -2.53 11.94 -0.18
CA GLN A 35 -3.66 12.08 0.73
C GLN A 35 -3.63 11.08 1.89
N HIS A 36 -3.26 9.82 1.61
CA HIS A 36 -3.20 8.78 2.63
C HIS A 36 -1.77 8.31 2.91
N GLY A 37 -0.78 8.71 2.12
CA GLY A 37 0.63 8.29 2.25
C GLY A 37 0.91 6.82 1.90
N LEU A 38 -0.13 5.98 1.74
CA LEU A 38 -0.03 4.53 1.60
C LEU A 38 0.61 4.04 0.29
N THR A 39 0.78 4.94 -0.70
CA THR A 39 1.38 4.62 -2.00
C THR A 39 2.44 5.62 -2.42
N CYS A 40 3.00 6.40 -1.49
CA CYS A 40 4.09 7.32 -1.79
C CYS A 40 5.36 6.55 -2.19
N THR A 41 5.89 6.84 -3.38
CA THR A 41 7.11 6.21 -3.94
C THR A 41 8.38 6.66 -3.22
N ASN A 42 8.44 7.91 -2.78
CA ASN A 42 9.48 8.42 -1.89
C ASN A 42 9.03 8.23 -0.44
N SER A 43 9.15 6.99 0.03
CA SER A 43 8.91 6.69 1.45
C SER A 43 9.96 7.44 2.28
N PRO A 44 9.56 8.30 3.25
CA PRO A 44 10.51 8.90 4.18
C PRO A 44 11.16 7.84 5.09
N PHE A 45 10.63 6.62 5.09
CA PHE A 45 11.05 5.53 5.96
C PHE A 45 12.05 4.57 5.29
N ARG A 46 12.91 5.10 4.41
CA ARG A 46 13.86 4.26 3.65
C ARG A 46 14.80 3.49 4.58
N ASP A 47 15.32 4.19 5.59
CA ASP A 47 16.31 3.65 6.52
C ASP A 47 15.70 2.57 7.42
N GLU A 48 14.44 2.75 7.83
CA GLU A 48 13.68 1.76 8.61
C GLU A 48 13.39 0.51 7.79
N ILE A 49 13.06 0.65 6.50
CA ILE A 49 12.89 -0.51 5.61
C ILE A 49 14.19 -1.30 5.51
N GLU A 50 15.31 -0.60 5.30
CA GLU A 50 16.63 -1.22 5.16
C GLU A 50 17.08 -1.89 6.47
N GLY A 51 16.86 -1.24 7.60
CA GLY A 51 17.11 -1.79 8.93
C GLY A 51 16.28 -3.05 9.21
N PHE A 52 14.98 -3.02 8.88
CA PHE A 52 14.09 -4.16 9.08
C PHE A 52 14.44 -5.32 8.15
N ALA A 53 14.80 -5.05 6.90
CA ALA A 53 15.24 -6.08 5.95
C ALA A 53 16.53 -6.76 6.43
N ARG A 54 17.51 -5.97 6.89
CA ARG A 54 18.74 -6.52 7.52
C ARG A 54 18.44 -7.40 8.73
N LEU A 55 17.51 -6.99 9.58
CA LEU A 55 17.13 -7.77 10.76
C LEU A 55 16.52 -9.12 10.35
N LEU A 56 15.58 -9.12 9.40
CA LEU A 56 14.96 -10.34 8.88
C LEU A 56 15.97 -11.28 8.22
N SER A 57 16.91 -10.76 7.44
CA SER A 57 17.96 -11.59 6.83
C SER A 57 18.94 -12.16 7.87
N LYS A 58 19.27 -11.40 8.92
CA LYS A 58 20.09 -11.93 10.03
C LYS A 58 19.39 -13.07 10.76
N GLU A 59 18.07 -12.97 10.99
CA GLU A 59 17.29 -14.05 11.60
C GLU A 59 17.31 -15.34 10.76
N THR A 60 17.49 -15.23 9.44
CA THR A 60 17.61 -16.38 8.52
C THR A 60 19.05 -16.75 8.16
N ASN A 61 20.03 -16.27 8.92
CA ASN A 61 21.48 -16.50 8.70
C ASN A 61 21.99 -16.01 7.33
N GLN A 62 21.29 -15.07 6.70
CA GLN A 62 21.72 -14.40 5.47
C GLN A 62 22.57 -13.18 5.83
N SER A 63 23.72 -13.03 5.16
CA SER A 63 24.65 -11.92 5.42
C SER A 63 24.13 -10.57 4.90
N ASP A 64 23.39 -10.60 3.79
CA ASP A 64 22.82 -9.42 3.14
C ASP A 64 21.29 -9.54 3.00
N PRO A 65 20.56 -8.40 2.98
CA PRO A 65 19.13 -8.38 2.70
C PRO A 65 18.77 -9.08 1.40
N THR A 66 18.00 -10.16 1.49
CA THR A 66 17.42 -10.81 0.31
C THR A 66 16.19 -10.05 -0.19
N PHE A 67 15.79 -10.32 -1.44
CA PHE A 67 14.55 -9.76 -1.99
C PHE A 67 13.33 -10.02 -1.10
N ALA A 68 13.23 -11.22 -0.53
CA ALA A 68 12.14 -11.58 0.39
C ALA A 68 12.16 -10.74 1.67
N SER A 69 13.34 -10.52 2.27
CA SER A 69 13.49 -9.66 3.45
C SER A 69 13.09 -8.20 3.18
N VAL A 70 13.48 -7.66 2.03
CA VAL A 70 13.16 -6.30 1.60
C VAL A 70 11.65 -6.16 1.33
N GLU A 71 11.04 -7.13 0.64
CA GLU A 71 9.59 -7.13 0.40
C GLU A 71 8.78 -7.29 1.70
N ALA A 72 9.24 -8.12 2.64
CA ALA A 72 8.62 -8.27 3.94
C ALA A 72 8.70 -6.96 4.76
N ALA A 73 9.86 -6.30 4.75
CA ALA A 73 10.06 -5.00 5.40
C ALA A 73 9.16 -3.90 4.82
N HIS A 74 9.10 -3.78 3.49
CA HIS A 74 8.19 -2.84 2.82
C HIS A 74 6.73 -3.11 3.18
N ALA A 75 6.31 -4.37 3.15
CA ALA A 75 4.94 -4.75 3.48
C ALA A 75 4.60 -4.50 4.95
N GLN A 76 5.56 -4.71 5.86
CA GLN A 76 5.41 -4.41 7.28
C GLN A 76 5.23 -2.91 7.52
N LEU A 77 6.07 -2.07 6.89
CA LEU A 77 5.92 -0.62 7.01
C LEU A 77 4.56 -0.15 6.46
N ALA A 78 4.11 -0.69 5.32
CA ALA A 78 2.80 -0.35 4.77
C ALA A 78 1.65 -0.69 5.74
N LEU A 79 1.76 -1.79 6.50
CA LEU A 79 0.79 -2.10 7.56
C LEU A 79 0.84 -1.10 8.71
N LEU A 80 2.02 -0.63 9.12
CA LEU A 80 2.16 0.41 10.14
C LEU A 80 1.55 1.74 9.68
N GLN A 81 1.76 2.11 8.42
CA GLN A 81 1.14 3.31 7.84
C GLN A 81 -0.39 3.18 7.78
N VAL A 82 -0.91 2.02 7.37
CA VAL A 82 -2.36 1.73 7.42
C VAL A 82 -2.90 1.91 8.84
N ARG A 83 -2.21 1.38 9.85
CA ARG A 83 -2.60 1.54 11.26
C ARG A 83 -2.63 3.01 11.67
N LYS A 84 -1.61 3.79 11.31
CA LYS A 84 -1.55 5.24 11.58
C LYS A 84 -2.71 5.99 10.93
N VAL A 85 -3.00 5.70 9.65
CA VAL A 85 -4.14 6.32 8.95
C VAL A 85 -5.46 5.95 9.61
N LYS A 86 -5.66 4.67 9.98
CA LYS A 86 -6.86 4.25 10.72
C LYS A 86 -6.99 4.98 12.05
N ALA A 87 -5.91 5.13 12.82
CA ALA A 87 -5.92 5.90 14.06
C ALA A 87 -6.39 7.33 13.79
N THR A 88 -5.84 8.04 12.80
CA THR A 88 -6.29 9.40 12.46
C THR A 88 -7.76 9.49 12.02
N ILE A 89 -8.30 8.43 11.41
CA ILE A 89 -9.73 8.37 11.07
C ILE A 89 -10.57 8.22 12.34
N PHE A 90 -10.16 7.34 13.26
CA PHE A 90 -10.82 7.16 14.55
C PHE A 90 -10.72 8.41 15.42
N ASP A 91 -9.57 9.06 15.50
CA ASP A 91 -9.37 10.30 16.28
C ASP A 91 -10.38 11.37 15.84
N ARG A 92 -10.48 11.64 14.52
CA ARG A 92 -11.47 12.57 13.97
C ARG A 92 -12.92 12.18 14.26
N PHE A 93 -13.22 10.88 14.33
CA PHE A 93 -14.55 10.42 14.72
C PHE A 93 -14.81 10.63 16.21
N PHE A 94 -13.83 10.36 17.07
CA PHE A 94 -13.95 10.56 18.51
C PHE A 94 -14.02 12.04 18.91
N GLU A 95 -13.44 12.93 18.11
CA GLU A 95 -13.54 14.39 18.25
C GLU A 95 -14.88 14.96 17.73
N SER A 96 -15.68 14.18 16.99
CA SER A 96 -16.97 14.62 16.46
C SER A 96 -18.13 14.44 17.45
N ASP A 97 -19.31 14.93 17.07
CA ASP A 97 -20.55 14.71 17.82
C ASP A 97 -21.01 13.24 17.81
N ARG A 98 -20.36 12.38 17.01
CA ARG A 98 -20.61 10.93 16.90
C ARG A 98 -22.05 10.61 16.52
N THR A 99 -22.59 11.39 15.59
CA THR A 99 -23.91 11.16 15.00
C THR A 99 -23.95 9.90 14.13
N LEU A 100 -25.15 9.54 13.67
CA LEU A 100 -25.31 8.48 12.68
C LEU A 100 -24.53 8.79 11.39
N ASP A 101 -24.54 10.05 10.94
CA ASP A 101 -23.80 10.47 9.74
C ASP A 101 -22.28 10.30 9.92
N ASP A 102 -21.76 10.66 11.11
CA ASP A 102 -20.35 10.46 11.43
C ASP A 102 -19.97 8.97 11.38
N SER A 103 -20.86 8.10 11.85
CA SER A 103 -20.67 6.64 11.82
C SER A 103 -20.69 6.08 10.39
N VAL A 104 -21.56 6.61 9.53
CA VAL A 104 -21.61 6.26 8.10
C VAL A 104 -20.33 6.72 7.40
N ARG A 105 -19.88 7.95 7.68
CA ARG A 105 -18.63 8.51 7.14
C ARG A 105 -17.40 7.72 7.58
N LEU A 106 -17.29 7.39 8.87
CA LEU A 106 -16.26 6.53 9.43
C LEU A 106 -16.17 5.20 8.67
N ASN A 107 -17.30 4.50 8.51
CA ASN A 107 -17.34 3.23 7.79
C ASN A 107 -16.91 3.38 6.32
N ALA A 108 -17.33 4.46 5.65
CA ALA A 108 -16.94 4.74 4.27
C ALA A 108 -15.43 4.99 4.13
N GLU A 109 -14.80 5.68 5.09
CA GLU A 109 -13.36 5.91 5.09
C GLU A 109 -12.58 4.63 5.40
N LEU A 110 -12.98 3.85 6.41
CA LEU A 110 -12.32 2.59 6.76
C LEU A 110 -12.35 1.58 5.61
N ARG A 111 -13.48 1.46 4.90
CA ARG A 111 -13.60 0.60 3.70
C ARG A 111 -12.61 0.97 2.60
N LYS A 112 -12.30 2.27 2.41
CA LYS A 112 -11.30 2.70 1.41
C LYS A 112 -9.90 2.21 1.78
N ILE A 113 -9.59 2.10 3.08
CA ILE A 113 -8.27 1.70 3.57
C ILE A 113 -8.09 0.17 3.60
N GLU A 114 -9.15 -0.61 3.79
CA GLU A 114 -9.10 -2.08 3.84
C GLU A 114 -8.35 -2.73 2.67
N ARG A 115 -8.50 -2.19 1.46
CA ARG A 115 -7.81 -2.74 0.27
C ARG A 115 -6.28 -2.70 0.44
N TYR A 116 -5.76 -1.61 1.00
CA TYR A 116 -4.32 -1.45 1.22
C TYR A 116 -3.83 -2.37 2.32
N GLU A 117 -4.61 -2.53 3.38
CA GLU A 117 -4.33 -3.47 4.47
C GLU A 117 -4.26 -4.91 3.97
N LYS A 118 -5.30 -5.38 3.27
CA LYS A 118 -5.38 -6.74 2.70
C LYS A 118 -4.20 -7.00 1.75
N ARG A 119 -3.86 -6.02 0.91
CA ARG A 119 -2.70 -6.10 0.00
C ARG A 119 -1.38 -6.19 0.76
N ALA A 120 -1.15 -5.32 1.73
CA ALA A 120 0.09 -5.29 2.51
C ALA A 120 0.25 -6.58 3.33
N PHE A 121 -0.82 -7.05 3.97
CA PHE A 121 -0.83 -8.31 4.71
C PHE A 121 -0.52 -9.50 3.79
N SER A 122 -1.14 -9.56 2.61
CA SER A 122 -0.88 -10.62 1.63
C SER A 122 0.56 -10.60 1.11
N ARG A 123 1.12 -9.42 0.82
CA ARG A 123 2.53 -9.27 0.40
C ARG A 123 3.47 -9.74 1.51
N ARG A 124 3.26 -9.29 2.75
CA ARG A 124 4.07 -9.71 3.90
C ARG A 124 4.01 -11.22 4.07
N LYS A 125 2.80 -11.81 4.09
CA LYS A 125 2.63 -13.26 4.22
C LYS A 125 3.42 -14.04 3.16
N ARG A 126 3.34 -13.63 1.89
CA ARG A 126 4.10 -14.28 0.81
C ARG A 126 5.61 -14.09 0.96
N ALA A 127 6.05 -12.88 1.27
CA ALA A 127 7.48 -12.61 1.45
C ALA A 127 8.06 -13.44 2.61
N MET A 128 7.34 -13.55 3.73
CA MET A 128 7.72 -14.39 4.87
C MET A 128 7.81 -15.89 4.54
N GLN A 129 7.11 -16.38 3.52
CA GLN A 129 7.23 -17.78 3.06
C GLN A 129 8.53 -18.05 2.28
N HIS A 130 9.26 -16.99 1.91
CA HIS A 130 10.47 -17.04 1.10
C HIS A 130 11.68 -16.45 1.82
N LEU A 131 11.57 -16.17 3.13
CA LEU A 131 12.70 -15.80 3.98
C LEU A 131 13.58 -17.03 4.24
#